data_AF-A0A8S3YH71-F1
#
_entry.id   AF-A0A8S3YH71-F1
#
_cell.length_a   1.000
_cell.length_b   1.000
_cell.length_c   1.000
_cell.angle_alpha   90.00
_cell.angle_beta   90.00
_cell.angle_gamma   90.00
#
_symmetry.space_group_name_H-M   'P 1'
#
loop_
_entity.id
_entity.type
_entity.pdbx_description
1 polymer ?
#
loop_
_entity_poly.entity_id
_entity_poly.type
_entity_poly.pdbx_seq_one_letter_code
_entity_poly.pdbx_strand_id
1 'polypeptide(L)'
;QPILFSISDAENVLRDTEPSDFLLYKDHESGKIILSVRLASYIRHYRITELNSLYYLEGQPYAYLDSIVLYHRKHKLNGVKLNKQ
;
A
#
# COMPACT_ATOMS: atom_id res chain seq x y z
N GLN A 1 -0.66 -12.49 -5.81
CA GLN A 1 0.24 -12.66 -4.65
C GLN A 1 1.09 -11.40 -4.53
N PRO A 2 1.29 -10.84 -3.32
CA PRO A 2 2.15 -9.67 -3.14
C PRO A 2 3.59 -10.00 -3.55
N ILE A 3 4.26 -9.06 -4.20
CA ILE A 3 5.69 -9.16 -4.51
C ILE A 3 6.46 -9.15 -3.19
N LEU A 4 7.58 -9.88 -3.08
CA LEU A 4 8.48 -9.79 -1.93
C LEU A 4 9.42 -8.60 -2.14
N PHE A 5 9.43 -7.66 -1.20
CA PHE A 5 10.20 -6.41 -1.31
C PHE A 5 10.64 -5.94 0.08
N SER A 6 11.64 -5.06 0.21
CA SER A 6 11.85 -4.30 1.46
C SER A 6 11.15 -2.95 1.39
N ILE A 7 11.01 -2.28 2.55
CA ILE A 7 10.63 -0.86 2.59
C ILE A 7 11.62 0.00 1.78
N SER A 8 12.93 -0.24 1.91
CA SER A 8 13.93 0.55 1.19
C SER A 8 13.84 0.38 -0.33
N ASP A 9 13.59 -0.85 -0.80
CA ASP A 9 13.37 -1.10 -2.23
C ASP A 9 12.11 -0.39 -2.72
N ALA A 10 11.02 -0.44 -1.93
CA ALA A 10 9.77 0.25 -2.26
C ALA A 10 9.97 1.77 -2.36
N GLU A 11 10.76 2.34 -1.45
CA GLU A 11 11.13 3.75 -1.49
C GLU A 11 11.93 4.09 -2.75
N ASN A 12 12.88 3.25 -3.14
CA ASN A 12 13.69 3.46 -4.34
C ASN A 12 12.86 3.41 -5.62
N VAL A 13 11.93 2.45 -5.73
CA VAL A 13 11.04 2.34 -6.91
C VAL A 13 10.08 3.52 -6.99
N LEU A 14 9.48 3.93 -5.88
CA LEU A 14 8.46 4.99 -5.87
C LEU A 14 9.05 6.42 -5.85
N ARG A 15 10.36 6.57 -5.64
CA ARG A 15 11.00 7.90 -5.53
C ARG A 15 10.76 8.75 -6.78
N ASP A 16 10.90 8.13 -7.94
CA ASP A 16 10.88 8.79 -9.24
C ASP A 16 9.56 8.57 -9.99
N THR A 17 8.51 8.11 -9.28
CA THR A 17 7.16 7.94 -9.84
C THR A 17 6.26 9.13 -9.54
N GLU A 18 5.08 9.13 -10.17
CA GLU A 18 4.11 10.20 -10.01
C GLU A 18 3.42 10.13 -8.64
N PRO A 19 3.04 11.28 -8.04
CA PRO A 19 2.16 11.29 -6.89
C PRO A 19 0.90 10.47 -7.16
N SER A 20 0.45 9.69 -6.18
CA SER A 20 -0.65 8.72 -6.26
C SER A 20 -0.27 7.31 -6.73
N ASP A 21 0.94 7.10 -7.25
CA ASP A 21 1.43 5.75 -7.54
C ASP A 21 1.74 4.99 -6.24
N PHE A 22 1.63 3.67 -6.26
CA PHE A 22 1.70 2.85 -5.06
C PHE A 22 2.39 1.51 -5.29
N LEU A 23 2.81 0.86 -4.21
CA LEU A 23 3.30 -0.52 -4.22
C LEU A 23 2.64 -1.32 -3.11
N LEU A 24 2.09 -2.48 -3.46
CA LEU A 24 1.53 -3.45 -2.53
C LEU A 24 2.39 -4.71 -2.52
N TYR A 25 3.04 -4.96 -1.39
CA TYR A 25 4.06 -6.00 -1.29
C TYR A 25 4.06 -6.65 0.09
N LYS A 26 4.70 -7.81 0.19
CA LYS A 26 5.04 -8.42 1.46
C LYS A 26 6.47 -8.05 1.79
N ASP A 27 6.64 -7.33 2.90
CA ASP A 27 7.95 -6.95 3.40
C ASP A 27 8.72 -8.20 3.82
N HIS A 28 9.88 -8.45 3.23
CA HIS A 28 10.62 -9.70 3.46
C HIS A 28 11.34 -9.73 4.82
N GLU A 29 11.62 -8.56 5.41
CA GLU A 29 12.23 -8.46 6.74
C GLU A 29 11.21 -8.75 7.85
N SER A 30 10.05 -8.09 7.80
CA SER A 30 9.03 -8.21 8.85
C SER A 30 7.91 -9.22 8.55
N GLY A 31 7.83 -9.72 7.32
CA GLY A 31 6.76 -10.60 6.85
C GLY A 31 5.40 -9.91 6.71
N LYS A 32 5.30 -8.59 6.95
CA LYS A 32 4.05 -7.83 6.95
C LYS A 32 3.65 -7.43 5.54
N ILE A 33 2.35 -7.29 5.30
CA ILE A 33 1.85 -6.73 4.05
C ILE A 33 1.88 -5.21 4.18
N ILE A 34 2.53 -4.54 3.23
CA ILE A 34 2.73 -3.09 3.21
C ILE A 34 2.13 -2.52 1.92
N LEU A 35 1.41 -1.42 2.07
CA LEU A 35 1.01 -0.54 0.98
C LEU A 35 1.85 0.74 1.09
N SER A 36 2.78 0.95 0.16
CA SER A 36 3.54 2.19 0.03
C SER A 36 2.86 3.09 -0.99
N VAL A 37 2.70 4.37 -0.70
CA VAL A 37 2.06 5.35 -1.60
C VAL A 37 2.96 6.55 -1.79
N ARG A 38 3.23 6.91 -3.04
CA ARG A 38 3.95 8.13 -3.40
C ARG A 38 3.04 9.33 -3.20
N LEU A 39 3.36 10.18 -2.23
CA LEU A 39 2.74 11.49 -2.04
C LEU A 39 3.62 12.57 -2.68
N ALA A 40 3.14 13.81 -2.72
CA ALA A 40 3.80 14.90 -3.43
C ALA A 40 5.26 15.14 -3.00
N SER A 41 5.58 14.95 -1.72
CA SER A 41 6.91 15.23 -1.17
C SER A 41 7.58 14.06 -0.45
N TYR A 42 6.85 12.96 -0.20
CA TYR A 42 7.36 11.81 0.53
C TYR A 42 6.61 10.54 0.17
N ILE A 43 7.10 9.40 0.62
CA ILE A 43 6.44 8.11 0.46
C ILE A 43 5.85 7.73 1.82
N ARG A 44 4.58 7.29 1.83
CA ARG A 44 3.91 6.85 3.05
C ARG A 44 3.67 5.36 3.01
N HIS A 45 4.07 4.67 4.08
CA HIS A 45 3.91 3.23 4.25
C HIS A 45 2.75 2.94 5.18
N TYR A 46 1.84 2.08 4.73
CA TYR A 46 0.72 1.60 5.52
C TYR A 46 0.87 0.11 5.76
N ARG A 47 0.77 -0.29 7.04
CA ARG A 47 0.70 -1.70 7.39
C ARG A 47 -0.72 -2.21 7.18
N ILE A 48 -0.85 -3.27 6.41
CA ILE A 48 -2.09 -4.05 6.31
C ILE A 48 -1.99 -5.22 7.27
N THR A 49 -2.98 -5.35 8.15
CA THR A 49 -3.03 -6.43 9.16
C THR A 49 -4.07 -7.45 8.74
N GLU A 50 -3.68 -8.72 8.66
CA GLU A 50 -4.61 -9.83 8.45
C GLU A 50 -5.10 -10.34 9.80
N LEU A 51 -6.41 -10.31 10.02
CA LEU A 51 -7.06 -10.80 11.25
C LEU A 51 -8.45 -11.35 10.92
N ASN A 52 -8.78 -12.53 11.42
CA ASN A 52 -10.09 -13.17 11.22
C ASN A 52 -10.51 -13.25 9.73
N SER A 53 -9.56 -13.57 8.84
CA SER A 53 -9.75 -13.62 7.38
C SER A 53 -10.12 -12.29 6.71
N LEU A 54 -9.90 -11.17 7.39
CA LEU A 54 -10.06 -9.82 6.87
C LEU A 54 -8.72 -9.10 6.84
N TYR A 55 -8.61 -8.15 5.91
CA TYR A 55 -7.46 -7.25 5.78
C TYR A 55 -7.82 -5.88 6.34
N TYR A 56 -7.04 -5.38 7.27
CA TYR A 56 -7.27 -4.08 7.90
C TYR A 56 -6.25 -3.05 7.43
N LEU A 57 -6.74 -1.94 6.90
CA LEU A 57 -5.94 -0.75 6.59
C LEU A 57 -6.50 0.43 7.40
N GLU A 58 -5.67 1.06 8.25
CA GLU A 58 -6.09 2.18 9.11
C GLU A 58 -7.39 1.89 9.91
N GLY A 59 -7.53 0.64 10.38
CA GLY A 59 -8.71 0.18 11.13
C GLY A 59 -9.94 -0.17 10.29
N GLN A 60 -9.93 0.10 8.98
CA GLN A 60 -11.01 -0.27 8.08
C GLN A 60 -10.85 -1.71 7.58
N PRO A 61 -11.89 -2.57 7.68
CA PRO A 61 -11.84 -3.95 7.23
C PRO A 61 -12.13 -4.09 5.72
N TYR A 62 -11.42 -5.01 5.08
CA TYR A 62 -11.58 -5.39 3.68
C TYR A 62 -11.60 -6.91 3.55
N ALA A 63 -12.50 -7.44 2.72
CA ALA A 63 -12.61 -8.88 2.50
C ALA A 63 -11.42 -9.45 1.72
N TYR A 64 -10.81 -8.65 0.83
CA TYR A 64 -9.67 -9.05 0.01
C TYR A 64 -8.65 -7.93 -0.05
N LEU A 65 -7.37 -8.28 -0.23
CA LEU A 65 -6.29 -7.32 -0.40
C LEU A 65 -6.55 -6.37 -1.59
N ASP A 66 -7.02 -6.92 -2.72
CA ASP A 66 -7.34 -6.14 -3.92
C ASP A 66 -8.50 -5.16 -3.69
N SER A 67 -9.40 -5.45 -2.75
CA SER A 67 -10.50 -4.55 -2.40
C SER A 67 -9.99 -3.24 -1.79
N ILE A 68 -8.85 -3.25 -1.09
CA ILE A 68 -8.19 -2.03 -0.59
C ILE A 68 -7.82 -1.13 -1.76
N VAL A 69 -7.15 -1.71 -2.77
CA VAL A 69 -6.70 -0.97 -3.96
C VAL A 69 -7.90 -0.42 -4.74
N LEU A 70 -8.89 -1.27 -5.03
CA LEU A 70 -10.09 -0.89 -5.77
C LEU A 70 -10.88 0.22 -5.07
N TYR A 71 -11.00 0.14 -3.75
CA TYR A 71 -11.69 1.16 -2.97
C TYR A 71 -10.94 2.50 -3.04
N HIS A 72 -9.62 2.50 -2.85
CA HIS A 72 -8.82 3.72 -2.80
C HIS A 72 -8.44 4.30 -4.17
N ARG A 73 -8.68 3.59 -5.27
CA ARG A 73 -8.77 4.19 -6.60
C ARG A 73 -9.94 5.17 -6.73
N LYS A 74 -11.01 4.96 -5.95
CA LYS A 74 -12.20 5.82 -5.96
C LYS A 74 -12.20 6.83 -4.80
N HIS A 75 -11.72 6.41 -3.63
CA HIS A 75 -11.74 7.18 -2.38
C HIS A 75 -10.34 7.55 -1.91
N LYS A 76 -10.19 8.74 -1.33
CA LYS A 76 -8.86 9.23 -0.93
C LYS A 76 -8.30 8.43 0.25
N LEU A 77 -7.06 8.00 0.15
CA LEU A 77 -6.20 7.53 1.24
C LEU A 77 -5.21 8.66 1.55
N ASN A 78 -5.31 9.26 2.74
CA ASN A 78 -4.48 10.42 3.13
C ASN A 78 -4.45 11.55 2.08
N GLY A 79 -5.62 11.89 1.54
CA GLY A 79 -5.78 13.00 0.60
C GLY A 79 -5.54 12.66 -0.88
N VAL A 80 -4.94 11.50 -1.20
CA VAL A 80 -4.68 11.06 -2.59
C VAL A 80 -5.51 9.82 -2.95
N LYS A 81 -5.85 9.64 -4.22
CA LYS A 81 -6.41 8.37 -4.71
C LYS A 81 -5.26 7.48 -5.16
N LEU A 82 -5.42 6.17 -5.17
CA LEU A 82 -4.41 5.28 -5.76
C LEU A 82 -4.51 5.31 -7.28
N ASN A 83 -3.36 5.31 -7.96
CA ASN A 83 -3.28 5.37 -9.41
C ASN A 83 -2.70 4.06 -9.98
N LYS A 84 -1.40 4.04 -10.28
CA LYS A 84 -0.68 2.91 -10.86
C LYS A 84 0.14 2.19 -9.80
N GLN A 85 0.38 0.91 -10.06
CA GLN A 85 1.34 0.09 -9.32
C GLN A 85 2.62 -0.05 -10.13
#